data_AF-D2ZMW6-F1
#
_entry.id   AF-D2ZMW6-F1
#
_cell.length_a   1.000
_cell.length_b   1.000
_cell.length_c   1.000
_cell.angle_alpha   90.00
_cell.angle_beta   90.00
_cell.angle_gamma   90.00
#
_symmetry.space_group_name_H-M   'P 1'
#
loop_
_entity.id
_entity.type
_entity.pdbx_description
1 polymer ?
#
loop_
_entity_poly.entity_id
_entity_poly.type
_entity_poly.pdbx_seq_one_letter_code
_entity_poly.pdbx_strand_id
1 'polypeptide(L)'
;MIQINDKKYILTYLIGFILLATFLFSCNTHNHPKAQIILSILTVICGIICIRYSIKNKDELHKTAFLIIIIFGLLTVFASPLLVAPDEVEHFARSDLTSEGGLIPNYHENQGYFINNYFYQMIYSQGSTLLDNTSFMHQGITHGKSFFTSVFSQNLFYVYLAQGFGIFIAKMLELPVIFALWLGRLCNLLLYSGIVYFAIKKTPAFKKELLVLSCLPIAVFQAASMSSDGIIFALAILNISYFIQMYKSEIIPNKNIIIYLATGVLIGLIKFPYIFLLLMLFLIPANKFKGCPPKLNFG
;
A
#
# COMPACT_ATOMS: atom_id res chain seq x y z
N MET A 1 23.76 -15.85 -17.70
CA MET A 1 24.08 -14.62 -16.93
C MET A 1 24.05 -13.46 -17.92
N ILE A 2 22.91 -12.76 -18.05
CA ILE A 2 22.78 -11.74 -19.10
C ILE A 2 23.50 -10.47 -18.62
N GLN A 3 24.69 -10.18 -19.14
CA GLN A 3 25.33 -8.87 -19.03
C GLN A 3 24.60 -7.90 -19.97
N ILE A 4 23.46 -7.41 -19.52
CA ILE A 4 22.77 -6.31 -20.20
C ILE A 4 23.46 -5.02 -19.78
N ASN A 5 23.91 -4.25 -20.78
CA ASN A 5 24.72 -3.05 -20.62
C ASN A 5 23.99 -1.99 -19.76
N ASP A 6 24.59 -1.58 -18.63
CA ASP A 6 23.99 -0.67 -17.62
C ASP A 6 23.43 0.62 -18.25
N LYS A 7 24.01 1.12 -19.35
CA LYS A 7 23.53 2.31 -20.09
C LYS A 7 22.18 2.13 -20.76
N LYS A 8 21.89 0.95 -21.34
CA LYS A 8 20.61 0.68 -22.00
C LYS A 8 19.47 0.62 -20.99
N TYR A 9 19.72 0.03 -19.81
CA TYR A 9 18.75 0.00 -18.72
C TYR A 9 18.40 1.38 -18.18
N ILE A 10 19.41 2.22 -17.91
CA ILE A 10 19.19 3.59 -17.45
C ILE A 10 18.32 4.35 -18.45
N LEU A 11 18.60 4.21 -19.75
CA LEU A 11 17.82 4.85 -20.80
C LEU A 11 16.37 4.34 -20.83
N THR A 12 16.14 3.02 -20.73
CA THR A 12 14.78 2.45 -20.68
C THR A 12 13.98 2.93 -19.47
N TYR A 13 14.58 2.97 -18.28
CA TYR A 13 13.91 3.49 -17.09
C TYR A 13 13.62 4.99 -17.21
N LEU A 14 14.55 5.76 -17.78
CA LEU A 14 14.37 7.20 -17.97
C LEU A 14 13.24 7.49 -18.98
N ILE A 15 13.16 6.73 -20.07
CA ILE A 15 12.02 6.76 -21.00
C ILE A 15 10.72 6.38 -20.28
N GLY A 16 10.74 5.34 -19.43
CA GLY A 16 9.59 4.94 -18.63
C GLY A 16 9.10 6.04 -17.68
N PHE A 17 10.01 6.76 -17.02
CA PHE A 17 9.65 7.89 -16.16
C PHE A 17 9.16 9.11 -16.94
N ILE A 18 9.70 9.36 -18.13
CA ILE A 18 9.19 10.40 -19.03
C ILE A 18 7.76 10.04 -19.46
N LEU A 19 7.51 8.80 -19.85
CA LEU A 19 6.17 8.33 -20.21
C LEU A 19 5.20 8.43 -19.02
N LEU A 20 5.61 7.98 -17.83
CA LEU A 20 4.83 8.14 -16.59
C LEU A 20 4.49 9.61 -16.33
N ALA A 21 5.47 10.51 -16.48
CA ALA A 21 5.27 11.94 -16.33
C ALA A 21 4.30 12.51 -17.38
N THR A 22 4.33 12.01 -18.62
CA THR A 22 3.37 12.42 -19.65
C THR A 22 1.95 11.92 -19.37
N PHE A 23 1.77 10.75 -18.74
CA PHE A 23 0.45 10.25 -18.33
C PHE A 23 -0.15 11.03 -17.15
N LEU A 24 0.66 11.79 -16.40
CA LEU A 24 0.14 12.72 -15.39
C LEU A 24 -0.59 13.93 -16.01
N PHE A 25 -0.44 14.17 -17.32
CA PHE A 25 -1.28 15.11 -18.06
C PHE A 25 -2.64 14.46 -18.35
N SER A 26 -3.56 14.52 -17.39
CA SER A 26 -4.95 14.13 -17.60
C SER A 26 -5.77 15.30 -18.18
N CYS A 27 -6.89 15.00 -18.83
CA CYS A 27 -7.77 16.02 -19.44
C CYS A 27 -8.33 17.00 -18.40
N ASN A 28 -8.60 16.55 -17.16
CA ASN A 28 -9.15 17.41 -16.09
C ASN A 28 -8.10 18.29 -15.41
N THR A 29 -6.81 17.98 -15.55
CA THR A 29 -5.74 18.74 -14.88
C THR A 29 -5.27 19.97 -15.69
N HIS A 30 -5.88 20.23 -16.85
CA HIS A 30 -5.55 21.38 -17.73
C HIS A 30 -5.68 22.75 -17.08
N ASN A 31 -6.39 22.85 -15.94
CA ASN A 31 -6.57 24.10 -15.21
C ASN A 31 -5.25 24.63 -14.60
N HIS A 32 -4.26 23.76 -14.35
CA HIS A 32 -3.00 24.12 -13.68
C HIS A 32 -1.74 23.59 -14.39
N PRO A 33 -1.41 24.07 -15.61
CA PRO A 33 -0.33 23.53 -16.43
C PRO A 33 1.06 23.69 -15.79
N LYS A 34 1.30 24.78 -15.05
CA LYS A 34 2.58 24.99 -14.35
C LYS A 34 2.84 23.92 -13.28
N ALA A 35 1.81 23.55 -12.51
CA ALA A 35 1.94 22.56 -11.46
C ALA A 35 2.21 21.15 -12.04
N GLN A 36 1.59 20.82 -13.18
CA GLN A 36 1.86 19.56 -13.88
C GLN A 36 3.30 19.46 -14.37
N ILE A 37 3.84 20.54 -14.93
CA ILE A 37 5.25 20.60 -15.38
C ILE A 37 6.16 20.40 -14.18
N ILE A 38 5.89 21.06 -13.05
CA ILE A 38 6.67 20.91 -11.82
C ILE A 38 6.60 19.46 -11.32
N LEU A 39 5.41 18.86 -11.25
CA LEU A 39 5.22 17.47 -10.81
C LEU A 39 5.93 16.48 -11.74
N SER A 40 5.89 16.72 -13.06
CA SER A 40 6.60 15.94 -14.07
C SER A 40 8.11 16.00 -13.87
N ILE A 41 8.67 17.21 -13.70
CA ILE A 41 10.10 17.40 -13.43
C ILE A 41 10.48 16.70 -12.12
N LEU A 42 9.70 16.86 -11.06
CA LEU A 42 9.94 16.24 -9.77
C LEU A 42 9.93 14.70 -9.88
N THR A 43 8.98 14.14 -10.63
CA THR A 43 8.89 12.69 -10.90
C THR A 43 10.14 12.17 -11.61
N VAL A 44 10.65 12.91 -12.60
CA VAL A 44 11.89 12.55 -13.30
C VAL A 44 13.10 12.64 -12.37
N ILE A 45 13.22 13.69 -11.56
CA ILE A 45 14.32 13.83 -10.58
C ILE A 45 14.29 12.68 -9.57
N CYS A 46 13.12 12.37 -9.01
CA CYS A 46 12.88 11.25 -8.12
C CYS A 46 13.28 9.91 -8.77
N GLY A 47 12.92 9.70 -10.03
CA GLY A 47 13.33 8.52 -10.81
C GLY A 47 14.85 8.41 -10.96
N ILE A 48 15.54 9.51 -11.28
CA ILE A 48 17.00 9.55 -11.39
C ILE A 48 17.65 9.20 -10.04
N ILE A 49 17.15 9.75 -8.94
CA ILE A 49 17.64 9.44 -7.58
C ILE A 49 17.47 7.94 -7.29
N CYS A 50 16.30 7.37 -7.57
CA CYS A 50 16.02 5.95 -7.38
C CYS A 50 16.94 5.05 -8.21
N ILE A 51 17.15 5.37 -9.49
CA ILE A 51 18.05 4.62 -10.37
C ILE A 51 19.48 4.65 -9.82
N ARG A 52 20.00 5.84 -9.48
CA ARG A 52 21.36 5.99 -8.94
C ARG A 52 21.53 5.21 -7.64
N TYR A 53 20.53 5.26 -6.76
CA TYR A 53 20.55 4.50 -5.50
C TYR A 53 20.52 2.99 -5.75
N SER A 54 19.67 2.53 -6.68
CA SER A 54 19.57 1.10 -7.04
C SER A 54 20.86 0.55 -7.64
N ILE A 55 21.58 1.35 -8.43
CA ILE A 55 22.88 0.95 -9.01
C ILE A 55 23.97 0.90 -7.93
N LYS A 56 23.93 1.81 -6.96
CA LYS A 56 24.89 1.82 -5.85
C LYS A 56 24.66 0.68 -4.86
N ASN A 57 23.40 0.30 -4.62
CA ASN A 57 23.01 -0.68 -3.60
C ASN A 57 22.42 -1.96 -4.21
N LYS A 58 23.10 -2.53 -5.21
CA LYS A 58 22.62 -3.71 -5.98
C LYS A 58 22.33 -4.94 -5.10
N ASP A 59 23.02 -5.08 -3.97
CA ASP A 59 22.86 -6.21 -3.04
C ASP A 59 21.79 -5.97 -1.96
N GLU A 60 21.40 -4.71 -1.74
CA GLU A 60 20.44 -4.31 -0.70
C GLU A 60 19.07 -3.95 -1.29
N LEU A 61 18.53 -4.86 -2.12
CA LEU A 61 17.27 -4.66 -2.85
C LEU A 61 16.08 -4.25 -1.96
N HIS A 62 16.06 -4.69 -0.71
CA HIS A 62 15.06 -4.30 0.28
C HIS A 62 15.10 -2.80 0.62
N LYS A 63 16.28 -2.18 0.72
CA LYS A 63 16.43 -0.72 0.89
C LYS A 63 16.03 0.02 -0.38
N THR A 64 16.38 -0.51 -1.54
CA THR A 64 16.00 0.05 -2.84
C THR A 64 14.48 0.08 -3.01
N ALA A 65 13.80 -1.03 -2.71
CA ALA A 65 12.33 -1.11 -2.76
C ALA A 65 11.69 -0.09 -1.82
N PHE A 66 12.17 -0.02 -0.57
CA PHE A 66 11.68 0.95 0.41
C PHE A 66 11.83 2.39 -0.08
N LEU A 67 13.00 2.75 -0.62
CA LEU A 67 13.24 4.10 -1.15
C LEU A 67 12.30 4.44 -2.30
N ILE A 68 12.14 3.53 -3.27
CA ILE A 68 11.26 3.74 -4.43
C ILE A 68 9.81 3.95 -3.95
N ILE A 69 9.32 3.05 -3.08
CA ILE A 69 7.95 3.12 -2.56
C ILE A 69 7.73 4.43 -1.79
N ILE A 70 8.66 4.84 -0.93
CA ILE A 70 8.53 6.09 -0.17
C ILE A 70 8.56 7.30 -1.09
N ILE A 71 9.52 7.39 -2.02
CA ILE A 71 9.62 8.56 -2.89
C ILE A 71 8.38 8.71 -3.77
N PHE A 72 8.00 7.67 -4.51
CA PHE A 72 6.83 7.76 -5.40
C PHE A 72 5.52 7.78 -4.63
N GLY A 73 5.45 7.05 -3.51
CA GLY A 73 4.29 7.08 -2.63
C GLY A 73 4.05 8.46 -2.04
N LEU A 74 5.09 9.17 -1.55
CA LEU A 74 4.94 10.53 -1.04
C LEU A 74 4.48 11.50 -2.12
N LEU A 75 5.01 11.39 -3.34
CA LEU A 75 4.48 12.14 -4.49
C LEU A 75 2.99 11.87 -4.67
N THR A 76 2.57 10.60 -4.64
CA THR A 76 1.15 10.24 -4.75
C THR A 76 0.30 10.73 -3.60
N VAL A 77 0.74 10.62 -2.33
CA VAL A 77 -0.03 11.04 -1.14
C VAL A 77 -0.50 12.49 -1.28
N PHE A 78 0.41 13.37 -1.69
CA PHE A 78 0.17 14.82 -1.75
C PHE A 78 -0.31 15.32 -3.11
N ALA A 79 0.10 14.70 -4.21
CA ALA A 79 -0.27 15.15 -5.56
C ALA A 79 -1.55 14.52 -6.09
N SER A 80 -1.97 13.36 -5.56
CA SER A 80 -3.22 12.74 -6.01
C SER A 80 -4.43 13.57 -5.54
N PRO A 81 -5.42 13.77 -6.42
CA PRO A 81 -6.66 14.44 -6.03
C PRO A 81 -7.38 13.74 -4.87
N LEU A 82 -8.34 14.46 -4.29
CA LEU A 82 -9.10 13.96 -3.15
C LEU A 82 -9.98 12.76 -3.54
N LEU A 83 -9.83 11.65 -2.81
CA LEU A 83 -10.74 10.50 -2.85
C LEU A 83 -10.94 9.90 -4.26
N VAL A 84 -9.88 9.80 -5.06
CA VAL A 84 -9.94 9.27 -6.44
C VAL A 84 -9.45 7.84 -6.59
N ALA A 85 -8.81 7.26 -5.56
CA ALA A 85 -8.50 5.84 -5.62
C ALA A 85 -9.81 5.02 -5.62
N PRO A 86 -9.81 3.80 -6.19
CA PRO A 86 -10.98 2.94 -6.18
C PRO A 86 -11.54 2.80 -4.76
N ASP A 87 -12.83 3.12 -4.61
CA ASP A 87 -13.59 3.05 -3.36
C ASP A 87 -12.95 3.79 -2.16
N GLU A 88 -12.15 4.83 -2.44
CA GLU A 88 -11.40 5.56 -1.41
C GLU A 88 -12.32 6.27 -0.40
N VAL A 89 -13.53 6.65 -0.83
CA VAL A 89 -14.54 7.31 0.00
C VAL A 89 -14.99 6.39 1.13
N GLU A 90 -15.40 5.17 0.82
CA GLU A 90 -15.85 4.16 1.78
C GLU A 90 -14.71 3.74 2.71
N HIS A 91 -13.50 3.56 2.16
CA HIS A 91 -12.31 3.26 2.95
C HIS A 91 -11.94 4.40 3.90
N PHE A 92 -12.12 5.65 3.48
CA PHE A 92 -11.89 6.81 4.33
C PHE A 92 -12.90 6.89 5.46
N ALA A 93 -14.19 6.70 5.18
CA ALA A 93 -15.24 6.64 6.20
C ALA A 93 -14.98 5.53 7.23
N ARG A 94 -14.56 4.36 6.77
CA ARG A 94 -14.21 3.23 7.64
C ARG A 94 -12.98 3.50 8.51
N SER A 95 -11.98 4.18 7.95
CA SER A 95 -10.77 4.60 8.65
C SER A 95 -11.08 5.66 9.71
N ASP A 96 -11.99 6.60 9.41
CA ASP A 96 -12.49 7.60 10.36
C ASP A 96 -13.16 6.94 11.57
N LEU A 97 -14.07 5.98 11.35
CA LEU A 97 -14.65 5.19 12.44
C LEU A 97 -13.59 4.46 13.27
N THR A 98 -12.61 3.86 12.60
CA THR A 98 -11.51 3.14 13.27
C THR A 98 -10.66 4.07 14.13
N SER A 99 -10.47 5.33 13.71
CA SER A 99 -9.75 6.35 14.49
C SER A 99 -10.40 6.70 15.83
N GLU A 100 -11.69 6.39 15.99
CA GLU A 100 -12.46 6.62 17.22
C GLU A 100 -12.69 5.33 18.02
N GLY A 101 -12.04 4.23 17.65
CA GLY A 101 -12.21 2.92 18.28
C GLY A 101 -13.42 2.13 17.76
N GLY A 102 -14.08 2.58 16.69
CA GLY A 102 -15.15 1.86 16.01
C GLY A 102 -14.64 0.65 15.21
N LEU A 103 -14.06 -0.34 15.89
CA LEU A 103 -13.47 -1.53 15.26
C LEU A 103 -14.52 -2.39 14.55
N ILE A 104 -15.73 -2.47 15.11
CA ILE A 104 -16.90 -3.10 14.50
C ILE A 104 -17.91 -1.98 14.22
N PRO A 105 -18.20 -1.64 12.95
CA PRO A 105 -19.16 -0.60 12.64
C PRO A 105 -20.56 -0.96 13.12
N ASN A 106 -21.18 -0.04 13.87
CA ASN A 106 -22.55 -0.19 14.30
C ASN A 106 -23.48 0.22 13.15
N TYR A 107 -24.20 -0.74 12.60
CA TYR A 107 -25.19 -0.48 11.55
C TYR A 107 -26.48 0.05 12.19
N HIS A 108 -26.83 1.29 11.87
CA HIS A 108 -27.96 1.99 12.48
C HIS A 108 -29.20 1.90 11.59
N GLU A 109 -30.28 1.39 12.19
CA GLU A 109 -31.66 1.39 11.67
C GLU A 109 -31.84 0.79 10.26
N ASN A 110 -30.95 -0.11 9.83
CA ASN A 110 -30.90 -0.63 8.48
C ASN A 110 -30.72 0.43 7.38
N GLN A 111 -30.16 1.58 7.73
CA GLN A 111 -29.92 2.65 6.77
C GLN A 111 -28.41 2.84 6.55
N GLY A 112 -27.57 2.82 7.58
CA GLY A 112 -26.18 3.24 7.45
C GLY A 112 -25.41 3.40 8.75
N TYR A 113 -24.47 4.34 8.78
CA TYR A 113 -23.49 4.55 9.85
C TYR A 113 -23.35 6.04 10.19
N PHE A 114 -23.04 6.36 11.44
CA PHE A 114 -22.70 7.72 11.84
C PHE A 114 -21.20 7.94 11.77
N ILE A 115 -20.77 8.90 10.94
CA ILE A 115 -19.37 9.30 10.76
C ILE A 115 -19.20 10.78 11.06
N ASN A 116 -17.97 11.28 11.16
CA ASN A 116 -17.77 12.71 11.38
C ASN A 116 -18.15 13.53 10.15
N ASN A 117 -18.85 14.64 10.36
CA ASN A 117 -19.43 15.48 9.32
C ASN A 117 -18.39 16.19 8.45
N TYR A 118 -17.16 16.39 8.94
CA TYR A 118 -16.07 16.93 8.11
C TYR A 118 -15.83 16.09 6.84
N PHE A 119 -16.13 14.79 6.91
CA PHE A 119 -16.02 13.87 5.79
C PHE A 119 -16.78 14.35 4.55
N TYR A 120 -17.95 14.95 4.72
CA TYR A 120 -18.74 15.49 3.62
C TYR A 120 -18.06 16.65 2.91
N GLN A 121 -17.28 17.47 3.62
CA GLN A 121 -16.50 18.54 3.01
C GLN A 121 -15.51 17.96 1.98
N MET A 122 -14.96 16.78 2.28
CA MET A 122 -14.03 16.08 1.39
C MET A 122 -14.74 15.38 0.23
N ILE A 123 -15.89 14.72 0.46
CA ILE A 123 -16.67 14.09 -0.62
C ILE A 123 -17.13 15.11 -1.65
N TYR A 124 -17.70 16.24 -1.21
CA TYR A 124 -18.24 17.24 -2.15
C TYR A 124 -17.17 17.82 -3.08
N SER A 125 -15.89 17.64 -2.72
CA SER A 125 -14.75 18.08 -3.49
C SER A 125 -13.90 16.90 -3.99
N GLN A 126 -14.49 15.71 -4.08
CA GLN A 126 -13.85 14.55 -4.69
C GLN A 126 -13.36 14.88 -6.10
N GLY A 127 -12.14 14.42 -6.42
CA GLY A 127 -11.50 14.71 -7.70
C GLY A 127 -10.83 16.09 -7.80
N SER A 128 -11.07 16.99 -6.84
CA SER A 128 -10.33 18.26 -6.77
C SER A 128 -8.91 18.05 -6.24
N THR A 129 -7.99 18.87 -6.71
CA THR A 129 -6.64 19.02 -6.16
C THR A 129 -6.59 20.17 -5.15
N LEU A 130 -5.51 20.24 -4.38
CA LEU A 130 -5.22 21.40 -3.52
C LEU A 130 -5.22 22.75 -4.27
N LEU A 131 -4.88 22.72 -5.56
CA LEU A 131 -4.80 23.92 -6.38
C LEU A 131 -6.18 24.43 -6.79
N ASP A 132 -7.14 23.51 -6.92
CA ASP A 132 -8.52 23.84 -7.26
C ASP A 132 -9.26 24.44 -6.05
N ASN A 133 -8.93 23.98 -4.84
CA ASN A 133 -9.56 24.47 -3.61
C ASN A 133 -8.61 24.40 -2.39
N THR A 134 -8.16 25.57 -1.95
CA THR A 134 -7.26 25.71 -0.78
C THR A 134 -8.00 25.75 0.56
N SER A 135 -9.34 25.80 0.57
CA SER A 135 -10.11 25.94 1.82
C SER A 135 -9.87 24.80 2.81
N PHE A 136 -9.53 23.59 2.34
CA PHE A 136 -9.21 22.45 3.20
C PHE A 136 -7.95 22.65 4.06
N MET A 137 -7.08 23.58 3.68
CA MET A 137 -5.91 23.97 4.48
C MET A 137 -6.29 24.84 5.69
N HIS A 138 -7.51 25.35 5.72
CA HIS A 138 -7.98 26.29 6.74
C HIS A 138 -9.24 25.81 7.49
N GLN A 139 -9.95 24.81 6.94
CA GLN A 139 -11.10 24.18 7.61
C GLN A 139 -10.63 23.18 8.65
N GLY A 140 -11.13 23.31 9.88
CA GLY A 140 -10.84 22.38 10.97
C GLY A 140 -11.62 21.07 10.87
N ILE A 141 -11.16 20.05 11.58
CA ILE A 141 -11.86 18.77 11.72
C ILE A 141 -13.04 18.93 12.69
N THR A 142 -14.26 18.80 12.18
CA THR A 142 -15.48 18.88 13.00
C THR A 142 -15.94 17.50 13.47
N HIS A 143 -16.38 17.41 14.73
CA HIS A 143 -16.77 16.13 15.37
C HIS A 143 -18.27 15.86 15.35
N GLY A 144 -19.06 16.71 14.69
CA GLY A 144 -20.50 16.47 14.53
C GLY A 144 -20.74 15.17 13.77
N LYS A 145 -21.77 14.41 14.14
CA LYS A 145 -22.08 13.16 13.46
C LYS A 145 -23.03 13.39 12.30
N SER A 146 -22.74 12.75 11.17
CA SER A 146 -23.61 12.72 9.99
C SER A 146 -23.76 11.30 9.50
N PHE A 147 -24.90 11.04 8.88
CA PHE A 147 -25.30 9.71 8.46
C PHE A 147 -24.71 9.39 7.08
N PHE A 148 -24.05 8.24 6.92
CA PHE A 148 -23.45 7.77 5.67
C PHE A 148 -23.79 6.30 5.39
N THR A 149 -23.99 5.95 4.12
CA THR A 149 -24.64 4.69 3.72
C THR A 149 -23.72 3.47 3.73
N SER A 150 -22.41 3.63 3.48
CA SER A 150 -21.49 2.49 3.32
C SER A 150 -20.12 2.76 3.96
N VAL A 151 -19.62 1.83 4.76
CA VAL A 151 -18.27 1.93 5.36
C VAL A 151 -17.46 0.64 5.17
N PHE A 152 -17.81 -0.17 4.17
CA PHE A 152 -17.24 -1.52 4.00
C PHE A 152 -17.13 -2.29 5.32
N SER A 153 -18.25 -2.42 6.03
CA SER A 153 -18.31 -3.04 7.35
C SER A 153 -17.94 -4.52 7.34
N GLN A 154 -18.00 -5.18 6.19
CA GLN A 154 -17.50 -6.54 5.99
C GLN A 154 -15.98 -6.66 6.13
N ASN A 155 -15.23 -5.57 5.90
CA ASN A 155 -13.78 -5.57 6.05
C ASN A 155 -13.39 -5.51 7.54
N LEU A 156 -12.53 -6.44 7.94
CA LEU A 156 -12.04 -6.55 9.31
C LEU A 156 -11.21 -5.31 9.73
N PHE A 157 -11.25 -5.01 11.03
CA PHE A 157 -10.72 -3.76 11.59
C PHE A 157 -9.22 -3.53 11.32
N TYR A 158 -8.41 -4.59 11.27
CA TYR A 158 -6.95 -4.47 11.09
C TYR A 158 -6.55 -3.88 9.74
N VAL A 159 -7.47 -3.90 8.76
CA VAL A 159 -7.26 -3.28 7.44
C VAL A 159 -7.05 -1.78 7.53
N TYR A 160 -7.68 -1.14 8.52
CA TYR A 160 -7.78 0.32 8.63
C TYR A 160 -7.03 0.89 9.83
N LEU A 161 -6.26 0.07 10.56
CA LEU A 161 -5.55 0.52 11.76
C LEU A 161 -4.51 1.59 11.43
N ALA A 162 -3.77 1.46 10.33
CA ALA A 162 -2.77 2.46 9.95
C ALA A 162 -3.42 3.76 9.48
N GLN A 163 -4.40 3.67 8.58
CA GLN A 163 -5.16 4.82 8.09
C GLN A 163 -5.86 5.55 9.25
N GLY A 164 -6.56 4.80 10.10
CA GLY A 164 -7.24 5.31 11.29
C GLY A 164 -6.30 5.94 12.29
N PHE A 165 -5.09 5.39 12.48
CA PHE A 165 -4.06 6.00 13.32
C PHE A 165 -3.59 7.35 12.76
N GLY A 166 -3.43 7.47 11.44
CA GLY A 166 -3.11 8.75 10.80
C GLY A 166 -4.21 9.80 11.01
N ILE A 167 -5.47 9.42 10.83
CA ILE A 167 -6.63 10.30 11.10
C ILE A 167 -6.69 10.69 12.57
N PHE A 168 -6.44 9.75 13.48
CA PHE A 168 -6.41 10.00 14.91
C PHE A 168 -5.36 11.06 15.27
N ILE A 169 -4.16 10.99 14.70
CA ILE A 169 -3.13 12.04 14.88
C ILE A 169 -3.64 13.39 14.37
N ALA A 170 -4.28 13.43 13.19
CA ALA A 170 -4.82 14.68 12.65
C ALA A 170 -5.86 15.32 13.59
N LYS A 171 -6.76 14.50 14.15
CA LYS A 171 -7.76 14.92 15.14
C LYS A 171 -7.13 15.41 16.44
N MET A 172 -6.19 14.64 16.99
CA MET A 172 -5.52 14.98 18.25
C MET A 172 -4.75 16.29 18.19
N LEU A 173 -4.16 16.59 17.03
CA LEU A 173 -3.40 17.81 16.79
C LEU A 173 -4.27 18.98 16.26
N GLU A 174 -5.58 18.79 16.17
CA GLU A 174 -6.54 19.76 15.64
C GLU A 174 -6.12 20.33 14.27
N LEU A 175 -5.55 19.47 13.42
CA LEU A 175 -5.06 19.88 12.11
C LEU A 175 -6.23 20.18 11.16
N PRO A 176 -5.97 20.94 10.08
CA PRO A 176 -6.95 21.14 9.02
C PRO A 176 -7.42 19.81 8.41
N VAL A 177 -8.65 19.80 7.90
CA VAL A 177 -9.37 18.60 7.44
C VAL A 177 -8.58 17.75 6.44
N ILE A 178 -7.80 18.39 5.57
CA ILE A 178 -6.95 17.70 4.59
C ILE A 178 -5.92 16.76 5.23
N PHE A 179 -5.43 17.08 6.43
CA PHE A 179 -4.45 16.27 7.13
C PHE A 179 -5.01 14.94 7.60
N ALA A 180 -6.33 14.82 7.82
CA ALA A 180 -6.95 13.53 8.10
C ALA A 180 -6.71 12.55 6.93
N LEU A 181 -6.87 13.03 5.68
CA LEU A 181 -6.60 12.23 4.49
C LEU A 181 -5.10 11.98 4.32
N TRP A 182 -4.25 13.02 4.37
CA TRP A 182 -2.82 12.85 4.13
C TRP A 182 -2.12 11.98 5.16
N LEU A 183 -2.42 12.16 6.45
CA LEU A 183 -1.82 11.32 7.48
C LEU A 183 -2.34 9.89 7.40
N GLY A 184 -3.63 9.70 7.07
CA GLY A 184 -4.17 8.36 6.81
C GLY A 184 -3.45 7.65 5.64
N ARG A 185 -3.31 8.34 4.50
CA ARG A 185 -2.58 7.85 3.32
C ARG A 185 -1.10 7.57 3.64
N LEU A 186 -0.45 8.48 4.37
CA LEU A 186 0.95 8.36 4.78
C LEU A 186 1.16 7.15 5.69
N CYS A 187 0.32 6.95 6.69
CA CYS A 187 0.44 5.79 7.57
C CYS A 187 0.21 4.47 6.82
N ASN A 188 -0.71 4.42 5.85
CA ASN A 188 -0.87 3.26 4.97
C ASN A 188 0.40 2.97 4.15
N LEU A 189 0.99 4.01 3.56
CA LEU A 189 2.24 3.92 2.79
C LEU A 189 3.41 3.43 3.65
N LEU A 190 3.52 3.93 4.88
CA LEU A 190 4.55 3.51 5.84
C LEU A 190 4.37 2.05 6.26
N LEU A 191 3.13 1.61 6.51
CA LEU A 191 2.84 0.21 6.81
C LEU A 191 3.24 -0.70 5.64
N TYR A 192 2.82 -0.35 4.42
CA TYR A 192 3.14 -1.10 3.21
C TYR A 192 4.66 -1.20 2.99
N SER A 193 5.35 -0.05 2.96
CA SER A 193 6.80 0.01 2.73
C SER A 193 7.59 -0.73 3.82
N GLY A 194 7.17 -0.66 5.08
CA GLY A 194 7.78 -1.39 6.19
C GLY A 194 7.66 -2.91 6.03
N ILE A 195 6.46 -3.41 5.74
CA ILE A 195 6.23 -4.85 5.53
C ILE A 195 7.02 -5.36 4.32
N VAL A 196 6.98 -4.63 3.20
CA VAL A 196 7.72 -4.97 1.97
C VAL A 196 9.22 -5.01 2.23
N TYR A 197 9.77 -4.03 2.96
CA TYR A 197 11.18 -4.00 3.33
C TYR A 197 11.58 -5.30 4.04
N PHE A 198 10.83 -5.74 5.06
CA PHE A 198 11.12 -6.97 5.78
C PHE A 198 10.92 -8.22 4.92
N ALA A 199 9.88 -8.25 4.08
CA ALA A 199 9.64 -9.36 3.16
C ALA A 199 10.82 -9.58 2.20
N ILE A 200 11.29 -8.52 1.54
CA ILE A 200 12.42 -8.60 0.59
C ILE A 200 13.75 -8.85 1.33
N LYS A 201 13.92 -8.31 2.54
CA LYS A 201 15.12 -8.57 3.34
C LYS A 201 15.23 -10.04 3.72
N LYS A 202 14.11 -10.66 4.09
CA LYS A 202 14.03 -12.03 4.61
C LYS A 202 14.10 -13.11 3.54
N THR A 203 13.55 -12.84 2.34
CA THR A 203 13.49 -13.86 1.27
C THR A 203 14.90 -14.28 0.83
N PRO A 204 15.20 -15.59 0.69
CA PRO A 204 16.51 -16.06 0.22
C PRO A 204 16.66 -16.01 -1.31
N ALA A 205 15.55 -15.96 -2.05
CA ALA A 205 15.54 -15.96 -3.51
C ALA A 205 14.44 -15.03 -4.04
N PHE A 206 14.47 -14.75 -5.35
CA PHE A 206 13.50 -13.92 -6.05
C PHE A 206 13.36 -12.47 -5.52
N LYS A 207 14.43 -11.91 -4.96
CA LYS A 207 14.43 -10.54 -4.39
C LYS A 207 14.12 -9.47 -5.44
N LYS A 208 14.57 -9.66 -6.69
CA LYS A 208 14.38 -8.70 -7.79
C LYS A 208 12.93 -8.69 -8.23
N GLU A 209 12.32 -9.86 -8.33
CA GLU A 209 10.94 -10.09 -8.72
C GLU A 209 9.99 -9.50 -7.67
N LEU A 210 10.27 -9.76 -6.38
CA LEU A 210 9.50 -9.15 -5.29
C LEU A 210 9.67 -7.63 -5.23
N LEU A 211 10.86 -7.10 -5.51
CA LEU A 211 11.07 -5.66 -5.65
C LEU A 211 10.21 -5.08 -6.77
N VAL A 212 10.25 -5.68 -7.98
CA VAL A 212 9.47 -5.19 -9.12
C VAL A 212 7.98 -5.21 -8.81
N LEU A 213 7.47 -6.32 -8.26
CA LEU A 213 6.07 -6.47 -7.89
C LEU A 213 5.64 -5.41 -6.87
N SER A 214 6.47 -5.17 -5.85
CA SER A 214 6.16 -4.22 -4.78
C SER A 214 6.21 -2.75 -5.22
N CYS A 215 6.98 -2.47 -6.27
CA CYS A 215 7.18 -1.11 -6.80
C CYS A 215 6.31 -0.83 -8.03
N LEU A 216 5.39 -1.72 -8.41
CA LEU A 216 4.46 -1.44 -9.51
C LEU A 216 3.67 -0.16 -9.21
N PRO A 217 3.46 0.73 -10.21
CA PRO A 217 2.75 1.99 -10.00
C PRO A 217 1.39 1.82 -9.31
N ILE A 218 0.64 0.78 -9.68
CA ILE A 218 -0.65 0.48 -9.06
C ILE A 218 -0.52 0.07 -7.58
N ALA A 219 0.53 -0.68 -7.21
CA ALA A 219 0.74 -1.10 -5.83
C ALA A 219 1.12 0.10 -4.95
N VAL A 220 2.00 0.97 -5.45
CA VAL A 220 2.39 2.21 -4.76
C VAL A 220 1.21 3.16 -4.66
N PHE A 221 0.40 3.30 -5.72
CA PHE A 221 -0.80 4.14 -5.71
C PHE A 221 -1.81 3.68 -4.65
N GLN A 222 -2.10 2.39 -4.61
CA GLN A 222 -3.00 1.82 -3.59
C GLN A 222 -2.46 2.02 -2.17
N ALA A 223 -1.16 1.78 -1.95
CA ALA A 223 -0.51 2.00 -0.66
C ALA A 223 -0.47 3.48 -0.23
N ALA A 224 -0.42 4.41 -1.18
CA ALA A 224 -0.42 5.86 -0.97
C ALA A 224 -1.84 6.47 -0.94
N SER A 225 -2.88 5.65 -0.86
CA SER A 225 -4.29 6.04 -0.78
C SER A 225 -4.92 5.51 0.52
N MET A 226 -6.20 5.80 0.77
CA MET A 226 -6.94 5.18 1.89
C MET A 226 -7.31 3.70 1.65
N SER A 227 -6.97 3.15 0.48
CA SER A 227 -7.35 1.81 0.07
C SER A 227 -6.91 0.69 1.01
N SER A 228 -7.77 -0.32 1.11
CA SER A 228 -7.46 -1.61 1.76
C SER A 228 -6.41 -2.42 1.00
N ASP A 229 -6.18 -2.15 -0.28
CA ASP A 229 -5.26 -2.92 -1.11
C ASP A 229 -3.79 -2.77 -0.67
N GLY A 230 -3.43 -1.65 -0.03
CA GLY A 230 -2.09 -1.44 0.53
C GLY A 230 -1.68 -2.58 1.47
N ILE A 231 -2.46 -2.86 2.52
CA ILE A 231 -2.16 -3.94 3.45
C ILE A 231 -2.28 -5.33 2.81
N ILE A 232 -3.25 -5.54 1.91
CA ILE A 232 -3.44 -6.82 1.20
C ILE A 232 -2.19 -7.16 0.39
N PHE A 233 -1.68 -6.21 -0.40
CA PHE A 233 -0.47 -6.41 -1.21
C PHE A 233 0.76 -6.64 -0.33
N ALA A 234 0.94 -5.84 0.73
CA ALA A 234 2.05 -6.03 1.67
C ALA A 234 2.05 -7.43 2.30
N LEU A 235 0.89 -7.88 2.79
CA LEU A 235 0.76 -9.21 3.39
C LEU A 235 0.95 -10.32 2.36
N ALA A 236 0.47 -10.15 1.12
CA ALA A 236 0.69 -11.13 0.05
C ALA A 236 2.19 -11.27 -0.30
N ILE A 237 2.90 -10.15 -0.42
CA ILE A 237 4.35 -10.13 -0.64
C ILE A 237 5.09 -10.80 0.54
N LEU A 238 4.67 -10.53 1.78
CA LEU A 238 5.21 -11.17 2.97
C LEU A 238 4.94 -12.68 2.97
N ASN A 239 3.72 -13.10 2.65
CA ASN A 239 3.31 -14.50 2.56
C ASN A 239 4.16 -15.26 1.54
N ILE A 240 4.32 -14.71 0.33
CA ILE A 240 5.16 -15.28 -0.73
C ILE A 240 6.63 -15.32 -0.31
N SER A 241 7.15 -14.29 0.38
CA SER A 241 8.52 -14.29 0.92
C SER A 241 8.76 -15.44 1.90
N TYR A 242 7.82 -15.67 2.83
CA TYR A 242 7.90 -16.80 3.76
C TYR A 242 7.77 -18.15 3.04
N PHE A 243 6.90 -18.26 2.03
CA PHE A 243 6.84 -19.46 1.19
C PHE A 243 8.20 -19.76 0.52
N ILE A 244 8.82 -18.77 -0.13
CA ILE A 244 10.13 -18.93 -0.77
C ILE A 244 11.17 -19.36 0.27
N GLN A 245 11.13 -18.76 1.47
CA GLN A 245 12.03 -19.13 2.55
C GLN A 245 11.85 -20.59 2.96
N MET A 246 10.62 -21.05 3.17
CA MET A 246 10.33 -22.45 3.53
C MET A 246 10.74 -23.41 2.41
N TYR A 247 10.43 -23.07 1.16
CA TYR A 247 10.76 -23.88 -0.01
C TYR A 247 12.28 -24.08 -0.17
N LYS A 248 13.08 -23.04 0.12
CA LYS A 248 14.55 -23.08 0.03
C LYS A 248 15.25 -23.62 1.28
N SER A 249 14.55 -23.75 2.41
CA SER A 249 15.13 -24.32 3.62
C SER A 249 15.29 -25.83 3.51
N GLU A 250 16.29 -26.40 4.19
CA GLU A 250 16.42 -27.86 4.35
C GLU A 250 15.38 -28.39 5.33
N ILE A 251 15.30 -27.77 6.51
CA ILE A 251 14.30 -28.04 7.55
C ILE A 251 13.53 -26.76 7.82
N ILE A 252 12.20 -26.84 7.80
CA ILE A 252 11.32 -25.68 7.96
C ILE A 252 11.18 -25.34 9.45
N PRO A 253 11.47 -24.09 9.86
CA PRO A 253 11.16 -23.64 11.21
C PRO A 253 9.64 -23.47 11.41
N ASN A 254 9.08 -23.96 12.53
CA ASN A 254 7.65 -23.81 12.86
C ASN A 254 7.18 -22.36 12.81
N LYS A 255 8.04 -21.41 13.22
CA LYS A 255 7.77 -19.97 13.14
C LYS A 255 7.40 -19.53 11.72
N ASN A 256 8.07 -20.06 10.69
CA ASN A 256 7.80 -19.70 9.30
C ASN A 256 6.44 -20.21 8.84
N ILE A 257 6.08 -21.43 9.25
CA ILE A 257 4.76 -22.03 8.97
C ILE A 257 3.67 -21.18 9.60
N ILE A 258 3.81 -20.81 10.88
CA ILE A 258 2.84 -19.99 11.61
C ILE A 258 2.66 -18.63 10.92
N ILE A 259 3.75 -17.94 10.57
CA ILE A 259 3.66 -16.62 9.92
C ILE A 259 3.02 -16.75 8.53
N TYR A 260 3.38 -17.77 7.76
CA TYR A 260 2.78 -18.03 6.46
C TYR A 260 1.27 -18.32 6.57
N LEU A 261 0.85 -19.19 7.49
CA LEU A 261 -0.57 -19.48 7.72
C LEU A 261 -1.32 -18.23 8.20
N ALA A 262 -0.78 -17.51 9.18
CA ALA A 262 -1.39 -16.30 9.72
C ALA A 262 -1.57 -15.24 8.64
N THR A 263 -0.54 -14.95 7.85
CA THR A 263 -0.65 -13.96 6.76
C THR A 263 -1.64 -14.40 5.69
N GLY A 264 -1.65 -15.68 5.27
CA GLY A 264 -2.60 -16.15 4.26
C GLY A 264 -4.05 -16.12 4.74
N VAL A 265 -4.31 -16.48 6.00
CA VAL A 265 -5.64 -16.35 6.63
C VAL A 265 -6.06 -14.89 6.72
N LEU A 266 -5.18 -13.99 7.20
CA LEU A 266 -5.48 -12.56 7.30
C LEU A 266 -5.84 -11.95 5.95
N ILE A 267 -5.20 -12.37 4.85
CA ILE A 267 -5.56 -11.85 3.52
C ILE A 267 -6.86 -12.49 3.03
N GLY A 268 -7.01 -13.81 3.21
CA GLY A 268 -8.22 -14.55 2.79
C GLY A 268 -9.49 -14.08 3.49
N LEU A 269 -9.40 -13.58 4.73
CA LEU A 269 -10.54 -12.99 5.43
C LEU A 269 -10.96 -11.62 4.87
N ILE A 270 -10.09 -10.92 4.14
CA ILE A 270 -10.42 -9.64 3.49
C ILE A 270 -10.88 -9.90 2.04
N LYS A 271 -10.06 -10.63 1.28
CA LYS A 271 -10.32 -10.99 -0.11
C LYS A 271 -10.18 -12.50 -0.26
N PHE A 272 -11.32 -13.20 -0.16
CA PHE A 272 -11.41 -14.66 -0.15
C PHE A 272 -10.52 -15.39 -1.18
N PRO A 273 -10.41 -14.95 -2.45
CA PRO A 273 -9.54 -15.62 -3.42
C PRO A 273 -8.06 -15.76 -2.99
N TYR A 274 -7.56 -14.91 -2.09
CA TYR A 274 -6.19 -15.00 -1.59
C TYR A 274 -5.95 -16.19 -0.65
N ILE A 275 -7.01 -16.87 -0.18
CA ILE A 275 -6.85 -18.10 0.61
C ILE A 275 -6.10 -19.18 -0.17
N PHE A 276 -6.17 -19.16 -1.50
CA PHE A 276 -5.44 -20.09 -2.36
C PHE A 276 -3.92 -19.94 -2.28
N LEU A 277 -3.40 -18.83 -1.74
CA LEU A 277 -1.98 -18.71 -1.43
C LEU A 277 -1.55 -19.80 -0.46
N LEU A 278 -2.42 -20.25 0.47
CA LEU A 278 -2.13 -21.31 1.43
C LEU A 278 -1.92 -22.68 0.77
N LEU A 279 -2.48 -22.91 -0.43
CA LEU A 279 -2.29 -24.14 -1.17
C LEU A 279 -0.84 -24.32 -1.65
N MET A 280 -0.05 -23.25 -1.67
CA MET A 280 1.37 -23.35 -2.03
C MET A 280 2.17 -24.22 -1.04
N LEU A 281 1.68 -24.43 0.19
CA LEU A 281 2.27 -25.42 1.13
C LEU A 281 2.41 -26.81 0.50
N PHE A 282 1.48 -27.22 -0.35
CA PHE A 282 1.51 -28.55 -1.00
C PHE A 282 2.65 -28.70 -2.02
N LEU A 283 3.26 -27.59 -2.45
CA LEU A 283 4.44 -27.60 -3.32
C LEU A 283 5.74 -27.89 -2.54
N ILE A 284 5.70 -27.82 -1.21
CA ILE A 284 6.88 -28.04 -0.36
C ILE A 284 7.01 -29.53 -0.05
N PRO A 285 8.17 -30.17 -0.31
CA PRO A 285 8.38 -31.58 0.00
C PRO A 285 8.14 -31.93 1.47
N ALA A 286 7.39 -33.00 1.73
CA ALA A 286 6.98 -33.42 3.08
C ALA A 286 8.16 -33.69 4.05
N ASN A 287 9.29 -34.16 3.51
CA ASN A 287 10.51 -34.43 4.29
C ASN A 287 11.17 -33.18 4.89
N LYS A 288 10.76 -31.97 4.47
CA LYS A 288 11.25 -30.71 5.04
C LYS A 288 10.50 -30.27 6.30
N PHE A 289 9.34 -30.87 6.59
CA PHE A 289 8.55 -30.59 7.77
C PHE A 289 9.05 -31.41 8.96
N LYS A 290 9.20 -30.76 10.12
CA LYS A 290 9.62 -31.43 11.36
C LYS A 290 8.60 -32.52 11.74
N GLY A 291 9.07 -33.75 11.93
CA GLY A 291 8.24 -34.88 12.35
C GLY A 291 7.74 -35.78 11.22
N CYS A 292 8.07 -35.51 9.95
CA CYS A 292 7.82 -36.46 8.87
C CYS A 292 8.94 -37.52 8.85
N PRO A 293 8.65 -38.82 8.97
CA PRO A 293 9.67 -39.85 8.83
C PRO A 293 10.28 -39.77 7.41
N PRO A 294 11.60 -40.02 7.25
CA PRO A 294 12.20 -40.06 5.93
C PRO A 294 11.46 -41.09 5.07
N LYS A 295 11.25 -40.77 3.78
CA LYS A 295 10.64 -41.70 2.83
C LYS A 295 11.40 -43.03 2.90
N LEU A 296 10.68 -44.10 3.22
CA LEU A 296 11.15 -45.47 2.97
C LEU A 296 11.41 -45.58 1.47
N ASN A 297 12.69 -45.65 1.10
CA ASN A 297 13.09 -46.03 -0.24
C ASN A 297 12.69 -47.50 -0.42
N PHE A 298 11.57 -47.75 -1.08
CA PHE A 298 11.38 -49.04 -1.74
C PHE A 298 12.24 -48.99 -3.00
N GLY A 299 13.35 -49.73 -2.96
CA GLY A 299 14.27 -49.93 -4.07
C GLY A 299 13.64 -50.72 -5.21
#